data_AF-A0A7C7SUH6-F1
#
_entry.id   AF-A0A7C7SUH6-F1
#
_cell.length_a   1.000
_cell.length_b   1.000
_cell.length_c   1.000
_cell.angle_alpha   90.00
_cell.angle_beta   90.00
_cell.angle_gamma   90.00
#
_symmetry.space_group_name_H-M   'P 1'
#
loop_
_entity.id
_entity.type
_entity.pdbx_description
1 polymer ?
#
loop_
_entity_poly.entity_id
_entity_poly.type
_entity_poly.pdbx_seq_one_letter_code
_entity_poly.pdbx_strand_id
1 'polypeptide(L)'
;DRKVSLDHGVICAWRHIHMTPADAEQFGVKDKDVVEVDVGKDGGRSLTFGDVLVRVKSTYCLEMHIDTDEGNAAELDRQDIGRLEAGELTQQVGAATKLKRV
;
A
#
# COMPACT_ATOMS: atom_id res chain seq x y z
N ASP A 1 -24.49 -24.12 -18.88
CA ASP A 1 -23.95 -22.88 -18.28
C ASP A 1 -23.81 -23.01 -16.77
N ARG A 2 -22.59 -22.84 -16.24
CA ARG A 2 -22.35 -22.73 -14.79
C ARG A 2 -22.29 -21.24 -14.45
N LYS A 3 -23.44 -20.66 -14.09
CA LYS A 3 -23.58 -19.26 -13.67
C LYS A 3 -24.01 -19.23 -12.21
N VAL A 4 -23.34 -18.40 -11.41
CA VAL A 4 -23.77 -17.99 -10.07
C VAL A 4 -23.97 -16.48 -10.11
N SER A 5 -25.02 -15.97 -9.48
CA SER A 5 -25.29 -14.52 -9.36
C SER A 5 -25.15 -14.12 -7.90
N LEU A 6 -24.37 -13.08 -7.66
CA LEU A 6 -24.09 -12.54 -6.33
C LEU A 6 -24.50 -11.07 -6.34
N ASP A 7 -25.23 -10.64 -5.31
CA ASP A 7 -25.63 -9.23 -5.17
C ASP A 7 -24.48 -8.35 -4.63
N HIS A 8 -23.50 -8.98 -3.96
CA HIS A 8 -22.34 -8.33 -3.36
C HIS A 8 -21.17 -9.30 -3.19
N GLY A 9 -19.99 -8.78 -2.87
CA GLY A 9 -18.78 -9.56 -2.58
C GLY A 9 -17.62 -9.33 -3.56
N VAL A 10 -17.83 -8.55 -4.62
CA VAL A 10 -16.75 -8.12 -5.52
C VAL A 10 -16.21 -6.78 -5.05
N ILE A 11 -14.88 -6.65 -5.01
CA ILE A 11 -14.17 -5.46 -4.57
C ILE A 11 -13.04 -5.12 -5.55
N CYS A 12 -12.67 -3.84 -5.62
CA CYS A 12 -11.34 -3.45 -6.07
C CYS A 12 -10.37 -3.61 -4.89
N ALA A 13 -9.26 -4.32 -5.09
CA ALA A 13 -8.31 -4.56 -4.01
C ALA A 13 -7.60 -3.25 -3.65
N TRP A 14 -7.64 -2.86 -2.39
CA TRP A 14 -6.83 -1.75 -1.89
C TRP A 14 -5.42 -2.27 -1.61
N ARG A 15 -4.41 -1.72 -2.30
CA ARG A 15 -2.99 -1.96 -2.03
C ARG A 15 -2.61 -1.86 -0.55
N HIS A 16 -1.78 -2.78 -0.09
CA HIS A 16 -1.37 -2.88 1.31
C HIS A 16 -0.04 -3.61 1.46
N ILE A 17 0.63 -3.39 2.59
CA ILE A 17 1.86 -4.10 2.95
C ILE A 17 1.56 -5.01 4.12
N HIS A 18 1.89 -6.29 3.95
CA HIS A 18 1.98 -7.23 5.06
C HIS A 18 3.35 -7.08 5.74
N MET A 19 3.34 -7.02 7.06
CA MET A 19 4.56 -6.95 7.88
C MET A 19 4.44 -7.87 9.10
N THR A 20 5.56 -8.45 9.54
CA THR A 20 5.66 -8.96 10.91
C THR A 20 5.85 -7.79 11.89
N PRO A 21 5.62 -7.99 13.21
CA PRO A 21 5.93 -6.95 14.19
C PRO A 21 7.39 -6.47 14.16
N ALA A 22 8.34 -7.37 13.85
CA ALA A 22 9.75 -7.02 13.73
C ALA A 22 10.04 -6.15 12.49
N ASP A 23 9.40 -6.47 11.35
CA ASP A 23 9.49 -5.63 10.15
C ASP A 23 8.92 -4.23 10.44
N ALA A 24 7.72 -4.17 11.04
CA ALA A 24 7.07 -2.90 11.37
C ALA A 24 7.94 -2.02 12.28
N GLU A 25 8.58 -2.62 13.29
CA GLU A 25 9.56 -1.94 14.14
C GLU A 25 10.78 -1.45 13.35
N GLN A 26 11.33 -2.29 12.47
CA GLN A 26 12.48 -1.93 11.61
C GLN A 26 12.16 -0.77 10.66
N PHE A 27 10.94 -0.72 10.12
CA PHE A 27 10.46 0.34 9.24
C PHE A 27 9.89 1.55 10.00
N GLY A 28 9.76 1.48 11.32
CA GLY A 28 9.23 2.57 12.15
C GLY A 28 7.73 2.86 11.95
N VAL A 29 6.95 1.85 11.54
CA VAL A 29 5.51 1.95 11.26
C VAL A 29 4.69 1.06 12.20
N LYS A 30 3.37 1.27 12.26
CA LYS A 30 2.43 0.51 13.08
C LYS A 30 1.33 -0.09 12.23
N ASP A 31 0.62 -1.07 12.81
CA ASP A 31 -0.61 -1.61 12.21
C ASP A 31 -1.59 -0.48 11.88
N LYS A 32 -2.08 -0.48 10.64
CA LYS A 32 -3.02 0.50 10.06
C LYS A 32 -2.46 1.89 9.78
N ASP A 33 -1.15 2.09 9.89
CA ASP A 33 -0.54 3.28 9.30
C ASP A 33 -0.77 3.27 7.78
N VAL A 34 -0.87 4.47 7.22
CA VAL A 34 -1.00 4.69 5.79
C VAL A 34 0.26 5.40 5.32
N VAL A 35 0.94 4.80 4.35
CA VAL A 35 2.29 5.19 3.92
C VAL A 35 2.35 5.43 2.42
N GLU A 36 3.49 5.98 1.98
CA GLU A 36 3.84 6.10 0.57
C GLU A 36 4.96 5.13 0.22
N VAL A 37 4.88 4.52 -0.96
CA VAL A 37 5.89 3.56 -1.46
C VAL A 37 6.34 3.94 -2.86
N ASP A 38 7.64 4.18 -3.00
CA ASP A 38 8.32 4.39 -4.26
C ASP A 38 8.62 3.06 -4.96
N VAL A 39 8.30 2.95 -6.25
CA VAL A 39 8.50 1.74 -7.07
C VAL A 39 9.05 2.06 -8.46
N GLY A 40 9.52 1.03 -9.19
CA GLY A 40 9.79 1.11 -10.63
C GLY A 40 10.97 2.02 -11.02
N LYS A 41 11.88 2.35 -10.09
CA LYS A 41 13.01 3.27 -10.35
C LYS A 41 13.90 2.84 -11.51
N ASP A 42 14.05 1.54 -11.73
CA ASP A 42 14.89 0.98 -12.79
C ASP A 42 14.13 0.62 -14.08
N GLY A 43 12.79 0.68 -14.05
CA GLY A 43 11.90 0.22 -15.14
C GLY A 43 11.39 1.32 -16.07
N GLY A 44 11.86 2.56 -15.94
CA GLY A 44 11.42 3.69 -16.80
C GLY A 44 10.00 4.20 -16.54
N ARG A 45 9.24 3.55 -15.64
CA ARG A 45 7.90 3.95 -15.18
C ARG A 45 7.82 4.05 -13.66
N SER A 46 8.72 4.83 -13.08
CA SER A 46 8.73 5.06 -11.63
C SER A 46 7.48 5.80 -11.17
N LEU A 47 6.95 5.39 -10.03
CA LEU A 47 5.75 5.95 -9.39
C LEU A 47 5.90 5.92 -7.87
N THR A 48 5.16 6.78 -7.20
CA THR A 48 4.93 6.73 -5.75
C THR A 48 3.48 6.32 -5.53
N PHE A 49 3.26 5.16 -4.92
CA PHE A 49 1.94 4.75 -4.48
C PHE A 49 1.65 5.40 -3.13
N GLY A 50 0.71 6.35 -3.11
CA GLY A 50 0.13 6.87 -1.87
C GLY A 50 -0.97 5.96 -1.33
N ASP A 51 -1.45 6.28 -0.13
CA ASP A 51 -2.56 5.59 0.54
C ASP A 51 -2.31 4.07 0.70
N VAL A 52 -1.09 3.63 0.97
CA VAL A 52 -0.77 2.20 1.14
C VAL A 52 -0.99 1.80 2.59
N LEU A 53 -1.91 0.86 2.85
CA LEU A 53 -2.22 0.42 4.21
C LEU A 53 -1.20 -0.58 4.74
N VAL A 54 -0.62 -0.33 5.90
CA VAL A 54 0.22 -1.30 6.62
C VAL A 54 -0.67 -2.25 7.44
N ARG A 55 -0.42 -3.56 7.34
CA ARG A 55 -1.08 -4.61 8.12
C ARG A 55 -0.04 -5.45 8.84
N VAL A 56 -0.08 -5.45 10.17
CA VAL A 56 0.92 -6.12 11.00
C VAL A 56 0.33 -7.37 11.65
N LYS A 57 0.97 -8.52 11.41
CA LYS A 57 0.62 -9.78 12.07
C LYS A 57 1.82 -10.71 12.11
N SER A 58 1.96 -11.49 13.19
CA SER A 58 3.08 -12.45 13.35
C SER A 58 3.12 -13.57 12.32
N THR A 59 2.02 -13.82 11.60
CA THR A 59 1.91 -14.86 10.57
C THR A 59 2.15 -14.34 9.15
N TYR A 60 2.49 -13.06 8.99
CA TYR A 60 2.74 -12.45 7.69
C TYR A 60 4.18 -12.61 7.24
N CYS A 61 4.40 -12.41 5.95
CA CYS A 61 5.71 -12.17 5.35
C CYS A 61 5.77 -10.69 4.94
N LEU A 62 6.97 -10.11 4.87
CA LEU A 62 7.15 -8.76 4.33
C LEU A 62 6.87 -8.78 2.82
N GLU A 63 5.74 -8.20 2.43
CA GLU A 63 5.31 -8.14 1.02
C GLU A 63 4.30 -7.00 0.81
N MET A 64 4.41 -6.31 -0.32
CA MET A 64 3.38 -5.36 -0.76
C MET A 64 2.47 -6.05 -1.77
N HIS A 65 1.16 -6.00 -1.53
CA HIS A 65 0.15 -6.49 -2.44
C HIS A 65 -0.43 -5.31 -3.21
N ILE A 66 -0.37 -5.41 -4.53
CA ILE A 66 -0.97 -4.50 -5.50
C ILE A 66 -1.78 -5.33 -6.50
N ASP A 67 -2.75 -4.71 -7.17
CA ASP A 67 -3.47 -5.39 -8.23
C ASP A 67 -2.71 -5.38 -9.57
N THR A 68 -3.26 -6.08 -10.56
CA THR A 68 -2.65 -6.22 -11.88
C THR A 68 -2.47 -4.88 -12.60
N ASP A 69 -3.43 -3.96 -12.47
CA ASP A 69 -3.38 -2.68 -13.17
C ASP A 69 -2.38 -1.74 -12.51
N GLU A 70 -2.29 -1.77 -11.18
CA GLU A 70 -1.25 -1.09 -10.39
C GLU A 70 0.16 -1.57 -10.76
N GLY A 71 0.37 -2.90 -10.82
CA GLY A 71 1.66 -3.48 -11.23
C GLY A 71 2.04 -3.09 -12.66
N ASN A 72 1.10 -3.18 -13.59
CA ASN A 72 1.32 -2.78 -14.99
C ASN A 72 1.60 -1.27 -15.12
N ALA A 73 0.99 -0.41 -14.29
CA ALA A 73 1.18 1.04 -14.35
C ALA A 73 2.64 1.43 -14.08
N ALA A 74 3.33 0.67 -13.21
CA ALA A 74 4.72 0.87 -12.81
C ALA A 74 5.72 -0.09 -13.51
N GLU A 75 5.26 -0.93 -14.45
CA GLU A 75 6.09 -1.98 -15.09
C GLU A 75 6.76 -2.92 -14.08
N LEU A 76 6.02 -3.35 -13.06
CA LEU A 76 6.56 -4.20 -12.00
C LEU A 76 6.43 -5.70 -12.29
N ASP A 77 7.51 -6.42 -12.03
CA ASP A 77 7.55 -7.87 -11.90
C ASP A 77 7.40 -8.32 -10.43
N ARG A 78 7.08 -9.60 -10.21
CA ARG A 78 6.80 -10.16 -8.86
C ARG A 78 7.92 -10.02 -7.83
N GLN A 79 9.14 -9.77 -8.27
CA GLN A 79 10.33 -9.69 -7.41
C GLN A 79 10.84 -8.26 -7.24
N ASP A 80 10.15 -7.29 -7.83
CA ASP A 80 10.54 -5.90 -7.69
C ASP A 80 10.32 -5.41 -6.27
N ILE A 81 11.21 -4.49 -5.86
CA ILE A 81 11.28 -3.99 -4.51
C ILE A 81 10.79 -2.54 -4.48
N GLY A 82 9.84 -2.29 -3.59
CA GLY A 82 9.41 -0.93 -3.23
C GLY A 82 10.26 -0.36 -2.11
N ARG A 83 10.40 0.96 -2.09
CA ARG A 83 11.02 1.70 -0.99
C ARG A 83 9.93 2.44 -0.21
N LEU A 84 9.83 2.17 1.08
CA LEU A 84 9.01 2.98 1.98
C LEU A 84 9.59 4.39 2.06
N GLU A 85 8.79 5.41 1.79
CA GLU A 85 9.18 6.78 2.06
C GLU A 85 9.08 7.00 3.57
N ALA A 86 10.21 7.39 4.18
CA ALA A 86 10.23 7.73 5.60
C ALA A 86 9.49 9.06 5.77
N GLY A 87 8.22 9.01 6.18
CA GLY A 87 7.51 10.20 6.60
C GLY A 87 8.30 10.90 7.69
N GLU A 88 8.47 12.22 7.60
CA GLU A 88 9.02 13.02 8.68
C GLU A 88 8.24 12.69 9.96
N LEU A 89 8.91 12.05 10.92
CA LEU A 89 8.37 11.69 12.22
C LEU A 89 7.64 12.89 12.83
N THR A 90 6.33 12.76 13.03
CA THR A 90 5.59 13.37 14.16
C THR A 90 6.03 14.80 14.52
N GLN A 91 5.63 15.81 13.73
CA GLN A 91 5.42 17.15 14.27
C GLN A 91 3.93 17.42 14.42
N GLN A 92 3.56 17.62 15.69
CA GLN A 92 2.24 17.99 16.12
C GLN A 92 1.80 19.35 15.53
N VAL A 93 0.47 19.48 15.34
CA VAL A 93 -0.32 20.71 15.25
C VAL A 93 -0.12 21.60 14.00
N GLY A 94 -1.08 21.57 13.08
CA GLY A 94 -1.20 22.56 12.01
C GLY A 94 -2.49 22.37 11.21
N ALA A 95 -3.29 23.42 11.09
CA ALA A 95 -4.69 23.42 10.67
C ALA A 95 -4.95 23.28 9.16
N ALA A 96 -6.26 23.16 8.82
CA ALA A 96 -6.94 23.35 7.52
C ALA A 96 -7.24 22.05 6.71
N THR A 97 -8.40 21.81 6.08
CA THR A 97 -9.68 22.55 5.88
C THR A 97 -10.73 21.58 5.31
N LYS A 98 -12.03 21.90 5.51
CA LYS A 98 -13.25 21.26 4.98
C LYS A 98 -13.12 20.58 3.60
N LEU A 99 -13.53 19.32 3.51
CA LEU A 99 -13.90 18.66 2.26
C LEU A 99 -15.42 18.69 2.09
N LYS A 100 -15.89 19.43 1.08
CA LYS A 100 -17.25 19.29 0.53
C LYS A 100 -17.12 18.33 -0.65
N ARG A 101 -17.85 17.21 -0.65
CA ARG A 101 -18.03 16.39 -1.86
C ARG A 101 -19.49 16.00 -2.02
N VAL A 102 -19.96 16.21 -3.25
CA VAL A 102 -21.05 15.47 -3.89
C VAL A 102 -20.49 14.10 -4.25
#